data_AF-A0AAU4W8L3-F1
#
_entry.id   AF-A0AAU4W8L3-F1
#
_cell.length_a   1.000
_cell.length_b   1.000
_cell.length_c   1.000
_cell.angle_alpha   90.00
_cell.angle_beta   90.00
_cell.angle_gamma   90.00
#
_symmetry.space_group_name_H-M   'P 1'
#
loop_
_entity.id
_entity.type
_entity.pdbx_description
1 polymer ?
#
loop_
_entity_poly.entity_id
_entity_poly.type
_entity_poly.pdbx_seq_one_letter_code
_entity_poly.pdbx_strand_id
1 'polypeptide(L)'
;MRILATSLGLVALYYLAPLQQLEELSVPVPASLSVALLILAGVVTWEVISITRADYPAIRAAEALSVTTPLFLLLFAAAYFILAQDNPANFSSHTLTRTDTLYFTVSTFTTVGFGDITATSEAAHLIVTVQMLLDLLVLGLGLRLFFGAVRTGESRLSDTATDASP
;
A
#
# COMPACT_ATOMS: atom_id res chain seq x y z
N MET A 1 -17.90 7.61 4.10
CA MET A 1 -18.26 7.82 2.67
C MET A 1 -17.03 8.13 1.81
N ARG A 2 -16.28 9.22 2.05
CA ARG A 2 -15.14 9.62 1.21
C ARG A 2 -14.06 8.55 1.04
N ILE A 3 -13.66 7.89 2.13
CA ILE A 3 -12.64 6.83 2.14
C ILE A 3 -13.04 5.63 1.26
N LEU A 4 -14.28 5.17 1.38
CA LEU A 4 -14.79 4.07 0.56
C LEU A 4 -14.82 4.47 -0.92
N ALA A 5 -15.27 5.70 -1.22
CA ALA A 5 -15.28 6.20 -2.60
C ALA A 5 -13.87 6.33 -3.20
N THR A 6 -12.88 6.78 -2.42
CA THR A 6 -11.49 6.87 -2.89
C THR A 6 -10.89 5.49 -3.11
N SER A 7 -11.08 4.55 -2.18
CA SER A 7 -10.57 3.18 -2.34
C SER A 7 -11.22 2.48 -3.53
N LEU A 8 -12.54 2.63 -3.70
CA LEU A 8 -13.26 2.07 -4.83
C LEU A 8 -12.83 2.71 -6.16
N GLY A 9 -12.60 4.03 -6.16
CA GLY A 9 -12.08 4.77 -7.31
C GLY A 9 -10.66 4.33 -7.70
N LEU A 10 -9.79 4.05 -6.72
CA LEU A 10 -8.45 3.51 -6.96
C LEU A 10 -8.50 2.09 -7.53
N VAL A 11 -9.35 1.22 -6.98
CA VAL A 11 -9.55 -0.12 -7.53
C VAL A 11 -10.08 -0.05 -8.96
N ALA A 12 -11.08 0.80 -9.22
CA ALA A 12 -11.58 1.04 -10.57
C ALA A 12 -10.46 1.54 -11.50
N LEU A 13 -9.64 2.50 -11.05
CA LEU A 13 -8.50 3.00 -11.79
C LEU A 13 -7.52 1.87 -12.16
N TYR A 14 -7.25 0.93 -11.26
CA TYR A 14 -6.39 -0.22 -11.56
C TYR A 14 -6.96 -1.14 -12.65
N TYR A 15 -8.27 -1.41 -12.63
CA TYR A 15 -8.92 -2.22 -13.68
C TYR A 15 -9.10 -1.46 -15.00
N LEU A 16 -9.27 -0.14 -14.95
CA LEU A 16 -9.38 0.74 -16.12
C LEU A 16 -8.01 1.13 -16.70
N ALA A 17 -6.94 0.99 -15.91
CA ALA A 17 -5.61 1.39 -16.33
C ALA A 17 -5.19 0.59 -17.57
N PRO A 18 -4.61 1.26 -18.58
CA PRO A 18 -4.14 0.65 -19.81
C PRO A 18 -2.82 -0.12 -19.60
N LEU A 19 -2.80 -1.05 -18.63
CA LEU A 19 -1.61 -1.82 -18.28
C LEU A 19 -1.13 -2.71 -19.43
N GLN A 20 -2.05 -3.13 -20.30
CA GLN A 20 -1.74 -3.91 -21.50
C GLN A 20 -1.03 -3.06 -22.56
N GLN A 21 -1.38 -1.77 -22.70
CA GLN A 21 -0.68 -0.86 -23.61
C GLN A 21 0.77 -0.54 -23.17
N LEU A 22 1.11 -0.71 -21.88
CA LEU A 22 2.50 -0.53 -21.40
C LEU A 22 3.44 -1.64 -21.92
N GLU A 23 2.90 -2.83 -22.17
CA GLU A 23 3.59 -3.95 -22.81
C GLU A 23 3.81 -3.68 -24.30
N GLU A 24 2.78 -3.17 -25.00
CA GLU A 24 2.90 -2.74 -26.40
C GLU A 24 3.97 -1.65 -26.59
N LEU A 25 4.15 -0.79 -25.59
CA LEU A 25 5.17 0.26 -25.58
C LEU A 25 6.56 -0.25 -25.15
N SER A 26 6.71 -1.56 -24.89
CA SER A 26 7.94 -2.21 -24.43
C SER A 26 8.58 -1.54 -23.21
N VAL A 27 7.76 -1.08 -22.25
CA VAL A 27 8.28 -0.46 -21.03
C VAL A 27 9.01 -1.52 -20.20
N PRO A 28 10.31 -1.37 -19.95
CA PRO A 28 11.07 -2.38 -19.22
C PRO A 28 10.59 -2.43 -17.75
N VAL A 29 10.49 -3.64 -17.19
CA VAL A 29 10.02 -3.87 -15.81
C VAL A 29 10.73 -3.00 -14.75
N PRO A 30 12.06 -2.77 -14.82
CA PRO A 30 12.72 -1.85 -13.89
C PRO A 30 12.18 -0.42 -13.94
N ALA A 31 11.74 0.05 -15.11
CA ALA A 31 11.18 1.39 -15.27
C ALA A 31 9.78 1.49 -14.65
N SER A 32 8.91 0.48 -14.85
CA SER A 32 7.58 0.47 -14.21
C SER A 32 7.70 0.43 -12.69
N LEU A 33 8.64 -0.37 -12.17
CA LEU A 33 8.94 -0.43 -10.74
C LEU A 33 9.50 0.90 -10.22
N SER A 34 10.41 1.53 -10.95
CA SER A 34 10.96 2.84 -10.59
C SER A 34 9.85 3.90 -10.52
N VAL A 35 8.95 3.92 -11.50
CA VAL A 35 7.78 4.82 -11.50
C VAL A 35 6.87 4.54 -10.31
N ALA A 36 6.57 3.27 -10.02
CA ALA A 36 5.75 2.90 -8.87
C ALA A 36 6.39 3.35 -7.54
N LEU A 37 7.70 3.14 -7.38
CA LEU A 37 8.47 3.58 -6.21
C LEU A 37 8.54 5.11 -6.09
N LEU A 38 8.68 5.83 -7.20
CA LEU A 38 8.69 7.30 -7.22
C LEU A 38 7.31 7.87 -6.85
N ILE A 39 6.23 7.29 -7.37
CA ILE A 39 4.86 7.66 -6.97
C ILE A 39 4.69 7.41 -5.47
N LEU A 40 5.09 6.23 -4.99
CA LEU A 40 4.99 5.90 -3.57
C LEU A 40 5.81 6.85 -2.70
N ALA A 41 7.07 7.11 -3.04
CA ALA A 41 7.94 8.02 -2.31
C ALA A 41 7.39 9.45 -2.30
N GLY A 42 6.84 9.92 -3.43
CA GLY A 42 6.16 11.21 -3.54
C GLY A 42 4.96 11.29 -2.61
N VAL A 43 4.11 10.26 -2.59
CA VAL A 43 2.95 10.17 -1.71
C VAL A 43 3.38 10.14 -0.25
N VAL A 44 4.34 9.29 0.13
CA VAL A 44 4.84 9.19 1.51
C VAL A 44 5.44 10.51 1.97
N THR A 45 6.25 11.16 1.13
CA THR A 45 6.85 12.47 1.45
C THR A 45 5.76 13.52 1.63
N TRP A 46 4.77 13.54 0.74
CA TRP A 46 3.65 14.46 0.84
C TRP A 46 2.82 14.20 2.10
N GLU A 47 2.54 12.95 2.45
CA GLU A 47 1.80 12.60 3.66
C GLU A 47 2.57 13.02 4.91
N VAL A 48 3.89 12.77 4.98
CA VAL A 48 4.73 13.24 6.10
C VAL A 48 4.67 14.76 6.24
N ILE A 49 4.78 15.50 5.13
CA ILE A 49 4.67 16.97 5.13
C ILE A 49 3.25 17.40 5.53
N SER A 50 2.23 16.69 5.06
CA SER A 50 0.83 17.03 5.34
C SER A 50 0.47 16.77 6.80
N ILE A 51 1.03 15.73 7.42
CA ILE A 51 0.80 15.38 8.83
C ILE A 51 1.50 16.39 9.74
N THR A 52 2.74 16.77 9.42
CA THR A 52 3.52 17.72 10.23
C THR A 52 2.97 19.14 10.20
N ARG A 53 2.20 19.51 9.17
CA ARG A 53 1.54 20.82 9.05
C ARG A 53 0.08 20.85 9.49
N ALA A 54 -0.48 19.73 9.96
CA ALA A 54 -1.90 19.66 10.30
C ALA A 54 -2.18 20.09 11.75
N ASP A 55 -3.28 20.81 11.97
CA ASP A 55 -3.78 21.19 13.30
C ASP A 55 -4.19 19.95 14.13
N TYR A 56 -4.57 18.86 13.46
CA TYR A 56 -4.92 17.57 14.06
C TYR A 56 -4.13 16.41 13.41
N PRO A 57 -2.86 16.20 13.80
CA PRO A 57 -1.96 15.24 13.16
C PRO A 57 -2.48 13.79 13.16
N ALA A 58 -3.12 13.37 14.25
CA ALA A 58 -3.63 12.00 14.39
C ALA A 58 -4.76 11.67 13.39
N ILE A 59 -5.71 12.60 13.21
CA ILE A 59 -6.82 12.43 12.26
C ILE A 59 -6.29 12.45 10.83
N ARG A 60 -5.39 13.39 10.53
CA ARG A 60 -4.79 13.51 9.19
C ARG A 60 -4.02 12.26 8.81
N ALA A 61 -3.28 11.68 9.74
CA ALA A 61 -2.51 10.48 9.47
C ALA A 61 -3.38 9.20 9.36
N ALA A 62 -4.52 9.13 10.05
CA ALA A 62 -5.49 8.05 9.83
C ALA A 62 -6.12 8.14 8.43
N GLU A 63 -6.41 9.36 7.97
CA GLU A 63 -6.85 9.61 6.59
C GLU A 63 -5.77 9.23 5.57
N ALA A 64 -4.52 9.66 5.80
CA ALA A 64 -3.36 9.34 4.98
C ALA A 64 -3.20 7.82 4.78
N LEU A 65 -3.25 7.06 5.88
CA LEU A 65 -3.10 5.61 5.85
C LEU A 65 -4.24 4.93 5.07
N SER A 66 -5.45 5.47 5.19
CA SER A 66 -6.64 4.94 4.50
C SER A 66 -6.54 5.06 2.98
N VAL A 67 -5.82 6.07 2.45
CA VAL A 67 -5.61 6.28 1.02
C VAL A 67 -4.31 5.62 0.54
N THR A 68 -3.26 5.72 1.35
CA THR A 68 -1.92 5.20 1.01
C THR A 68 -1.94 3.69 0.90
N THR A 69 -2.61 2.97 1.81
CA THR A 69 -2.62 1.50 1.78
C THR A 69 -3.24 0.92 0.49
N PRO A 70 -4.46 1.31 0.06
CA PRO A 70 -4.99 0.86 -1.23
C PRO A 70 -4.11 1.25 -2.41
N LEU A 71 -3.59 2.48 -2.44
CA LEU A 71 -2.72 2.93 -3.53
C LEU A 71 -1.44 2.09 -3.61
N PHE A 72 -0.80 1.84 -2.47
CA PHE A 72 0.37 0.99 -2.33
C PHE A 72 0.12 -0.41 -2.87
N LEU A 73 -0.99 -1.05 -2.45
CA LEU A 73 -1.37 -2.39 -2.90
C LEU A 73 -1.58 -2.43 -4.42
N LEU A 74 -2.22 -1.42 -4.99
CA LEU A 74 -2.52 -1.38 -6.43
C LEU A 74 -1.27 -1.10 -7.28
N LEU A 75 -0.32 -0.30 -6.79
CA LEU A 75 0.96 -0.08 -7.45
C LEU A 75 1.78 -1.37 -7.55
N PHE A 76 1.87 -2.14 -6.45
CA PHE A 76 2.55 -3.43 -6.46
C PHE A 76 1.79 -4.49 -7.28
N ALA A 77 0.45 -4.53 -7.21
CA ALA A 77 -0.36 -5.42 -8.04
C ALA A 77 -0.18 -5.14 -9.54
N ALA A 78 0.01 -3.87 -9.93
CA ALA A 78 0.33 -3.48 -11.30
C ALA A 78 1.75 -3.88 -11.69
N ALA A 79 2.74 -3.68 -10.80
CA ALA A 79 4.12 -4.11 -11.05
C ALA A 79 4.22 -5.63 -11.26
N TYR A 80 3.53 -6.43 -10.42
CA TYR A 80 3.47 -7.88 -10.60
C TYR A 80 2.72 -8.30 -11.85
N PHE A 81 1.65 -7.59 -12.23
CA PHE A 81 0.93 -7.88 -13.47
C PHE A 81 1.84 -7.66 -14.68
N ILE A 82 2.56 -6.54 -14.74
CA ILE A 82 3.53 -6.28 -15.82
C ILE A 82 4.63 -7.33 -15.83
N LEU A 83 5.17 -7.71 -14.66
CA LEU A 83 6.20 -8.74 -14.55
C LEU A 83 5.70 -10.12 -15.00
N ALA A 84 4.45 -10.48 -14.69
CA ALA A 84 3.86 -11.76 -15.08
C ALA A 84 3.60 -11.83 -16.59
N GLN A 85 3.23 -10.71 -17.21
CA GLN A 85 3.04 -10.59 -18.65
C GLN A 85 4.37 -10.65 -19.42
N ASP A 86 5.42 -9.99 -18.90
CA ASP A 86 6.76 -9.99 -19.50
C ASP A 86 7.36 -11.40 -19.60
N ASN A 87 7.23 -12.19 -18.53
CA ASN A 87 7.61 -13.61 -18.55
C ASN A 87 6.73 -14.43 -17.59
N PRO A 88 5.88 -15.34 -18.10
CA PRO A 88 5.04 -16.22 -17.27
C PRO A 88 5.81 -17.15 -16.32
N ALA A 89 7.12 -17.32 -16.50
CA ALA A 89 7.97 -18.09 -15.60
C ALA A 89 8.42 -17.30 -14.35
N ASN A 90 8.05 -16.03 -14.22
CA ASN A 90 8.32 -15.21 -13.04
C ASN A 90 7.46 -15.62 -11.82
N PHE A 91 6.36 -16.34 -12.05
CA PHE A 91 5.47 -16.85 -11.02
C PHE A 91 5.16 -18.34 -11.20
N SER A 92 4.73 -19.00 -10.13
CA SER A 92 4.35 -20.42 -10.13
C SER A 92 3.18 -20.76 -11.07
N SER A 93 2.33 -19.77 -11.37
CA SER A 93 1.18 -19.91 -12.27
C SER A 93 1.41 -19.14 -13.56
N HIS A 94 1.25 -19.81 -14.71
CA HIS A 94 1.61 -19.28 -16.03
C HIS A 94 0.62 -18.28 -16.64
N THR A 95 -0.49 -17.96 -15.96
CA THR A 95 -1.49 -17.02 -16.48
C THR A 95 -2.14 -16.26 -15.33
N LEU A 96 -1.43 -15.26 -14.81
CA LEU A 96 -1.96 -14.42 -13.75
C LEU A 96 -2.85 -13.32 -14.33
N THR A 97 -4.10 -13.27 -13.87
CA THR A 97 -4.99 -12.15 -14.12
C THR A 97 -4.64 -10.95 -13.24
N ARG A 98 -5.20 -9.77 -13.54
CA ARG A 98 -5.10 -8.59 -12.65
C ARG A 98 -5.62 -8.89 -11.23
N THR A 99 -6.63 -9.74 -11.12
CA THR A 99 -7.18 -10.15 -9.84
C THR A 99 -6.22 -11.06 -9.09
N ASP A 100 -5.53 -11.97 -9.79
CA ASP A 100 -4.57 -12.88 -9.17
C ASP A 100 -3.35 -12.12 -8.63
N THR A 101 -2.85 -11.12 -9.35
CA THR A 101 -1.73 -10.31 -8.86
C THR A 101 -2.15 -9.40 -7.72
N LEU A 102 -3.36 -8.84 -7.73
CA LEU A 102 -3.90 -8.11 -6.58
C LEU A 102 -4.06 -9.01 -5.36
N TYR A 103 -4.58 -10.22 -5.56
CA TYR A 103 -4.70 -11.23 -4.50
C TYR A 103 -3.33 -11.60 -3.92
N PHE A 104 -2.33 -11.86 -4.75
CA PHE A 104 -0.95 -12.11 -4.32
C PHE A 104 -0.37 -10.94 -3.53
N THR A 105 -0.56 -9.70 -3.99
CA THR A 105 -0.11 -8.49 -3.28
C THR A 105 -0.76 -8.36 -1.90
N VAL A 106 -2.08 -8.53 -1.82
CA VAL A 106 -2.83 -8.46 -0.55
C VAL A 106 -2.41 -9.61 0.38
N SER A 107 -2.27 -10.82 -0.13
CA SER A 107 -1.81 -12.00 0.62
C SER A 107 -0.41 -11.79 1.21
N THR A 108 0.48 -11.16 0.44
CA THR A 108 1.84 -10.79 0.89
C THR A 108 1.79 -9.69 1.96
N PHE A 109 1.07 -8.58 1.70
CA PHE A 109 0.94 -7.45 2.62
C PHE A 109 0.33 -7.85 3.97
N THR A 110 -0.70 -8.68 3.92
CA THR A 110 -1.36 -9.20 5.12
C THR A 110 -0.59 -10.34 5.79
N THR A 111 0.53 -10.77 5.19
CA THR A 111 1.35 -11.90 5.64
C THR A 111 0.59 -13.23 5.76
N VAL A 112 -0.51 -13.38 5.02
CA VAL A 112 -1.30 -14.63 4.99
C VAL A 112 -0.57 -15.68 4.17
N GLY A 113 -0.09 -15.32 2.98
CA GLY A 113 0.83 -16.15 2.19
C GLY A 113 0.29 -17.55 1.90
N PHE A 114 -0.92 -17.68 1.34
CA PHE A 114 -1.55 -18.97 1.04
C PHE A 114 -0.69 -19.96 0.22
N GLY A 115 0.28 -19.46 -0.54
CA GLY A 115 1.28 -20.28 -1.25
C GLY A 115 0.82 -20.88 -2.57
N ASP A 116 -0.39 -20.54 -3.01
CA ASP A 116 -0.95 -20.87 -4.32
C ASP A 116 -0.31 -20.06 -5.46
N ILE A 117 0.08 -18.82 -5.19
CA ILE A 117 0.89 -17.99 -6.09
C ILE A 117 2.22 -17.68 -5.39
N THR A 118 3.34 -18.01 -6.04
CA THR A 118 4.69 -17.70 -5.54
C THR A 118 5.54 -17.06 -6.64
N ALA A 119 6.44 -16.17 -6.24
CA ALA A 119 7.51 -15.67 -7.08
C ALA A 119 8.54 -16.79 -7.32
N THR A 120 9.02 -16.93 -8.55
CA THR A 120 9.95 -18.01 -8.94
C THR A 120 11.25 -17.50 -9.55
N SER A 121 11.27 -16.27 -10.08
CA SER A 121 12.49 -15.66 -10.64
C SER A 121 13.19 -14.73 -9.64
N GLU A 122 14.49 -14.49 -9.85
CA GLU A 122 15.27 -13.54 -9.03
C GLU A 122 14.68 -12.12 -9.06
N ALA A 123 14.21 -11.67 -10.22
CA ALA A 123 13.55 -10.38 -10.35
C ALA A 123 12.26 -10.31 -9.51
N ALA A 124 11.42 -11.34 -9.58
CA ALA A 124 10.21 -11.42 -8.78
C ALA A 124 10.53 -11.46 -7.27
N HIS A 125 11.54 -12.24 -6.85
CA HIS A 125 12.00 -12.26 -5.45
C HIS A 125 12.44 -10.89 -4.96
N LEU A 126 13.19 -10.13 -5.76
CA LEU A 126 13.66 -8.79 -5.39
C LEU A 126 12.47 -7.84 -5.17
N ILE A 127 11.51 -7.83 -6.10
CA ILE A 127 10.33 -6.95 -6.01
C ILE A 127 9.47 -7.32 -4.79
N VAL A 128 9.22 -8.61 -4.57
CA VAL A 128 8.48 -9.10 -3.41
C VAL A 128 9.18 -8.73 -2.11
N THR A 129 10.51 -8.86 -2.05
CA THR A 129 11.29 -8.46 -0.87
C THR A 129 11.17 -6.97 -0.59
N VAL A 130 11.25 -6.13 -1.62
CA VAL A 130 11.04 -4.69 -1.49
C VAL A 130 9.64 -4.38 -0.97
N GLN A 131 8.60 -5.07 -1.47
CA GLN A 131 7.25 -4.93 -0.94
C GLN A 131 7.21 -5.27 0.55
N MET A 132 7.72 -6.43 0.96
CA MET A 132 7.70 -6.88 2.35
C MET A 132 8.38 -5.88 3.30
N LEU A 133 9.49 -5.26 2.88
CA LEU A 133 10.16 -4.22 3.67
C LEU A 133 9.31 -2.95 3.81
N LEU A 134 8.60 -2.56 2.74
CA LEU A 134 7.70 -1.41 2.76
C LEU A 134 6.41 -1.68 3.53
N ASP A 135 5.93 -2.92 3.55
CA ASP A 135 4.78 -3.35 4.35
C ASP A 135 5.01 -3.06 5.84
N LEU A 136 6.22 -3.34 6.34
CA LEU A 136 6.62 -3.01 7.70
C LEU A 136 6.57 -1.50 7.99
N LEU A 137 6.89 -0.66 7.01
CA LEU A 137 6.80 0.79 7.15
C LEU A 137 5.34 1.25 7.26
N VAL A 138 4.46 0.72 6.41
CA VAL A 138 3.02 1.02 6.43
C VAL A 138 2.39 0.55 7.75
N LEU A 139 2.68 -0.68 8.17
CA LEU A 139 2.21 -1.23 9.44
C LEU A 139 2.74 -0.43 10.63
N GLY A 140 4.02 -0.04 10.61
CA GLY A 140 4.65 0.78 11.65
C GLY A 140 3.98 2.15 11.79
N LEU A 141 3.59 2.78 10.67
CA LEU A 141 2.82 4.03 10.70
C LEU A 141 1.42 3.82 11.30
N GLY A 142 0.73 2.73 10.92
CA GLY A 142 -0.56 2.37 11.51
C GLY A 142 -0.50 2.16 13.02
N LEU A 143 0.52 1.45 13.52
CA LEU A 143 0.74 1.25 14.95
C LEU A 143 0.99 2.55 15.70
N ARG A 144 1.78 3.47 15.13
CA ARG A 144 2.01 4.80 15.73
C ARG A 144 0.71 5.58 15.89
N LEU A 145 -0.21 5.47 14.93
CA LEU A 145 -1.51 6.12 15.00
C LEU A 145 -2.40 5.53 16.08
N PHE A 146 -2.42 4.20 16.18
CA PHE A 146 -3.14 3.51 17.23
C PHE A 146 -2.65 3.95 18.62
N PHE A 147 -1.34 3.91 18.87
CA PHE A 147 -0.77 4.35 20.15
C PHE A 147 -0.93 5.85 20.41
N GLY A 148 -0.92 6.68 19.35
CA GLY A 148 -1.22 8.11 19.47
C GLY A 148 -2.66 8.34 19.95
N ALA A 149 -3.62 7.62 19.39
CA ALA A 149 -5.02 7.71 19.79
C ALA A 149 -5.26 7.26 21.23
N VAL A 150 -4.59 6.18 21.68
CA VAL A 150 -4.68 5.69 23.07
C VAL A 150 -4.23 6.76 24.07
N ARG A 151 -3.08 7.43 23.84
CA ARG A 151 -2.58 8.50 24.73
C ARG A 151 -3.53 9.69 24.81
N THR A 152 -4.18 10.03 23.70
CA THR A 152 -5.22 11.09 23.69
C THR A 152 -6.45 10.68 24.50
N GLY A 153 -6.79 9.38 24.55
CA GLY A 153 -7.87 8.86 25.39
C GLY A 153 -7.55 8.95 26.88
N GLU A 154 -6.33 8.57 27.29
CA GLU A 154 -5.92 8.58 28.70
C GLU A 154 -5.84 9.99 29.29
N SER A 155 -5.35 10.98 28.53
CA SER A 155 -5.26 12.38 28.98
C SER A 155 -6.62 13.00 29.31
N ARG A 156 -7.68 12.68 28.55
CA ARG A 156 -9.04 13.17 28.80
C ARG A 156 -9.66 12.62 30.10
N LEU A 157 -9.35 11.37 30.45
CA LEU A 157 -9.85 10.75 31.67
C LEU A 157 -9.20 11.35 32.93
N SER A 158 -7.92 11.68 32.86
CA SER A 158 -7.17 12.31 33.96
C SER A 158 -7.61 13.75 34.25
N ASP A 159 -7.92 14.53 33.20
CA ASP A 159 -8.44 15.90 33.36
C ASP A 159 -9.83 15.90 34.02
N THR A 160 -10.70 14.97 33.61
CA THR A 160 -12.05 14.84 34.19
C THR A 160 -12.03 14.40 35.66
N ALA A 161 -11.05 13.58 36.06
CA ALA A 161 -10.87 13.15 37.45
C ALA A 161 -10.31 14.26 38.37
N THR A 162 -9.51 15.17 37.80
CA THR A 162 -8.94 16.31 38.53
C THR A 162 -9.98 17.40 38.77
N ASP A 163 -10.87 17.65 37.80
CA ASP A 163 -11.98 18.60 37.92
C ASP A 163 -13.09 18.11 38.89
N ALA A 164 -13.14 16.80 39.15
CA ALA A 164 -14.09 16.17 40.08
C ALA A 164 -13.59 16.09 41.54
N SER A 165 -12.37 16.56 41.83
CA SER A 165 -11.76 16.52 43.16
C SER A 165 -11.97 17.88 43.88
N PRO A 166 -12.74 17.95 44.99
CA PRO A 166 -13.07 19.18 45.70
C PRO A 166 -11.94 19.75 46.57
#